data_AF-A0A949LVN7-F1
#
_entry.id   AF-A0A949LVN7-F1
#
_cell.length_a   1.000
_cell.length_b   1.000
_cell.length_c   1.000
_cell.angle_alpha   90.00
_cell.angle_beta   90.00
_cell.angle_gamma   90.00
#
_symmetry.space_group_name_H-M   'P 1'
#
loop_
_entity.id
_entity.type
_entity.pdbx_description
1 polymer ?
#
loop_
_entity_poly.entity_id
_entity_poly.type
_entity_poly.pdbx_seq_one_letter_code
_entity_poly.pdbx_strand_id
1 'polypeptide(L)'
;AVDAAKASGSVGEQGDGFLGFVRGSADSATTAAVEAINAGRKQVYASTAAKTGVSPEAAGEATAKVLFAKMPAGQYYKPLGGSWIKK
;
A
#
# COMPACT_ATOMS: atom_id res chain seq x y z
N ALA A 1 -5.52 11.80 7.12
CA ALA A 1 -5.94 10.56 7.79
C ALA A 1 -4.92 9.44 7.58
N VAL A 2 -4.72 8.97 6.33
CA VAL A 2 -3.83 7.83 6.05
C VAL A 2 -2.37 8.09 6.41
N ASP A 3 -1.81 9.27 6.18
CA ASP A 3 -0.42 9.55 6.57
C ASP A 3 -0.21 9.48 8.09
N ALA A 4 -1.17 10.00 8.87
CA ALA A 4 -1.16 9.87 10.32
C ALA A 4 -1.33 8.40 10.75
N ALA A 5 -2.18 7.63 10.06
CA ALA A 5 -2.36 6.21 10.30
C ALA A 5 -1.09 5.39 9.97
N LYS A 6 -0.33 5.78 8.94
CA LYS A 6 0.97 5.20 8.62
C LYS A 6 2.03 5.56 9.65
N ALA A 7 2.05 6.82 10.09
CA ALA A 7 2.96 7.28 11.14
C ALA A 7 2.69 6.59 12.49
N SER A 8 1.42 6.31 12.81
CA SER A 8 1.01 5.58 14.04
C SER A 8 1.13 4.06 13.92
N GLY A 9 1.48 3.54 12.75
CA GLY A 9 1.60 2.11 12.47
C GLY A 9 0.28 1.34 12.52
N SER A 10 -0.85 2.01 12.30
CA SER A 10 -2.16 1.36 12.11
C SER A 10 -2.40 0.96 10.66
N VAL A 11 -1.81 1.68 9.71
CA VAL A 11 -1.81 1.38 8.27
C VAL A 11 -0.37 1.20 7.78
N GLY A 12 -0.14 0.32 6.82
CA GLY A 12 1.16 0.12 6.19
C GLY A 12 1.06 -0.16 4.69
N GLU A 13 2.21 -0.17 4.02
CA GLU A 13 2.31 -0.48 2.58
C GLU A 13 2.50 -1.98 2.35
N GLN A 14 1.84 -2.57 1.36
CA GLN A 14 1.91 -3.99 1.03
C GLN A 14 2.72 -4.22 -0.25
N GLY A 15 3.28 -5.42 -0.39
CA GLY A 15 4.14 -5.82 -1.51
C GLY A 15 3.43 -5.91 -2.85
N ASP A 16 2.11 -5.93 -2.85
CA ASP A 16 1.23 -5.84 -4.02
C ASP A 16 0.94 -4.37 -4.44
N GLY A 17 1.50 -3.40 -3.70
CA GLY A 17 1.33 -1.99 -3.96
C GLY A 17 0.09 -1.37 -3.30
N PHE A 18 -0.64 -2.07 -2.44
CA PHE A 18 -1.81 -1.51 -1.74
C PHE A 18 -1.49 -1.11 -0.30
N LEU A 19 -2.40 -0.35 0.32
CA LEU A 19 -2.40 -0.11 1.75
C LEU A 19 -3.14 -1.24 2.48
N GLY A 20 -2.69 -1.57 3.68
CA GLY A 20 -3.38 -2.53 4.55
C GLY A 20 -3.34 -2.12 6.02
N PHE A 21 -4.27 -2.65 6.82
CA PHE A 21 -4.31 -2.42 8.26
C PHE A 21 -3.33 -3.34 8.98
N VAL A 22 -2.42 -2.75 9.76
CA VAL A 22 -1.39 -3.49 10.50
C VAL A 22 -1.99 -4.27 11.67
N ARG A 23 -3.02 -3.70 12.31
CA ARG A 23 -3.70 -4.26 13.50
C ARG A 23 -5.07 -4.90 13.17
N GLY A 24 -5.33 -5.20 11.91
CA GLY A 24 -6.57 -5.84 11.45
C GLY A 24 -7.75 -4.88 11.22
N SER A 25 -7.86 -3.77 11.95
CA SER A 25 -8.90 -2.75 11.74
C SER A 25 -8.42 -1.32 12.07
N ALA A 26 -9.19 -0.33 11.64
CA ALA A 26 -9.06 1.09 11.97
C ALA A 26 -10.45 1.72 12.14
N ASP A 27 -10.51 2.99 12.55
CA ASP A 27 -11.76 3.74 12.57
C ASP A 27 -12.36 3.89 11.16
N SER A 28 -13.65 4.26 11.08
CA SER A 28 -14.38 4.34 9.82
C SER A 28 -13.78 5.35 8.83
N ALA A 29 -13.26 6.48 9.31
CA ALA A 29 -12.69 7.50 8.46
C ALA A 29 -11.34 7.04 7.87
N THR A 30 -10.50 6.41 8.68
CA THR A 30 -9.26 5.78 8.20
C THR A 30 -9.56 4.65 7.22
N THR A 31 -10.59 3.84 7.50
CA THR A 31 -10.99 2.74 6.63
C THR A 31 -11.42 3.22 5.25
N ALA A 32 -12.35 4.18 5.20
CA ALA A 32 -12.81 4.78 3.94
C ALA A 32 -11.66 5.43 3.15
N ALA A 33 -10.71 6.08 3.84
CA ALA A 33 -9.56 6.68 3.20
C ALA A 33 -8.59 5.65 2.59
N VAL A 34 -8.35 4.52 3.28
CA VAL A 34 -7.56 3.40 2.75
C VAL A 34 -8.22 2.80 1.51
N GLU A 35 -9.53 2.56 1.56
CA GLU A 35 -10.31 2.02 0.43
C GLU A 35 -10.26 2.95 -0.79
N ALA A 36 -10.45 4.26 -0.58
CA ALA A 36 -10.39 5.26 -1.66
C ALA A 36 -9.00 5.29 -2.34
N ILE A 37 -7.92 5.25 -1.55
CA ILE A 37 -6.56 5.19 -2.10
C ILE A 37 -6.33 3.89 -2.87
N ASN A 38 -6.76 2.76 -2.32
CA ASN A 38 -6.59 1.45 -2.97
C ASN A 38 -7.39 1.37 -4.28
N ALA A 39 -8.59 1.95 -4.33
CA ALA A 39 -9.37 2.07 -5.57
C ALA A 39 -8.64 2.90 -6.63
N GLY A 40 -8.09 4.05 -6.25
CA GLY A 40 -7.27 4.87 -7.16
C GLY A 40 -6.01 4.15 -7.65
N ARG A 41 -5.30 3.47 -6.75
CA ARG A 41 -4.11 2.66 -7.10
C ARG A 41 -4.47 1.54 -8.08
N LYS A 42 -5.59 0.85 -7.87
CA LYS A 42 -6.07 -0.19 -8.81
C LYS A 42 -6.28 0.36 -10.22
N GLN A 43 -6.87 1.54 -10.35
CA GLN A 43 -7.03 2.21 -11.64
C GLN A 43 -5.68 2.58 -12.28
N VAL A 44 -4.75 3.12 -11.48
CA VAL A 44 -3.40 3.46 -11.95
C VAL A 44 -2.64 2.22 -12.40
N TYR A 45 -2.73 1.10 -11.67
CA TYR A 45 -2.06 -0.15 -12.01
C TYR A 45 -2.64 -0.75 -13.27
N ALA A 46 -3.96 -0.75 -13.44
CA ALA A 46 -4.61 -1.16 -14.68
C ALA A 46 -4.20 -0.29 -15.88
N SER A 47 -4.13 1.04 -15.70
CA SER A 47 -3.68 1.95 -16.76
C SER A 47 -2.21 1.76 -17.12
N THR A 48 -1.36 1.54 -16.11
CA THR A 48 0.08 1.29 -16.31
C THR A 48 0.28 -0.03 -17.05
N ALA A 49 -0.39 -1.08 -16.59
CA ALA A 49 -0.42 -2.39 -17.25
C ALA A 49 -0.77 -2.29 -18.74
N ALA A 50 -1.86 -1.59 -19.06
CA ALA A 50 -2.31 -1.38 -20.44
C ALA A 50 -1.29 -0.62 -21.29
N LYS A 51 -0.56 0.35 -20.70
CA LYS A 51 0.43 1.17 -21.42
C LYS A 51 1.77 0.47 -21.61
N THR A 52 2.18 -0.38 -20.67
CA THR A 52 3.52 -0.98 -20.65
C THR A 52 3.54 -2.47 -20.98
N GLY A 53 2.38 -3.09 -21.22
CA GLY A 53 2.27 -4.51 -21.56
C GLY A 53 2.58 -5.46 -20.41
N VAL A 54 2.49 -4.99 -19.16
CA VAL A 54 2.65 -5.82 -17.95
C VAL A 54 1.28 -6.12 -17.32
N SER A 55 1.23 -6.99 -16.32
CA SER A 55 -0.01 -7.21 -15.56
C SER A 55 -0.24 -6.10 -14.51
N PRO A 56 -1.49 -5.81 -14.12
CA PRO A 56 -1.77 -4.86 -13.04
C PRO A 56 -1.06 -5.22 -11.72
N GLU A 57 -0.92 -6.51 -11.43
CA GLU A 57 -0.19 -7.02 -10.26
C GLU A 57 1.28 -6.62 -10.34
N ALA A 58 1.94 -6.86 -11.47
CA ALA A 58 3.33 -6.47 -11.68
C ALA A 58 3.54 -4.95 -11.55
N ALA A 59 2.58 -4.13 -12.01
CA ALA A 59 2.61 -2.68 -11.83
C ALA A 59 2.48 -2.28 -10.34
N GLY A 60 1.63 -2.98 -9.58
CA GLY A 60 1.48 -2.80 -8.13
C GLY A 60 2.76 -3.18 -7.38
N GLU A 61 3.36 -4.32 -7.70
CA GLU A 61 4.62 -4.78 -7.11
C GLU A 61 5.79 -3.83 -7.39
N ALA A 62 5.88 -3.31 -8.63
CA ALA A 62 6.86 -2.29 -8.98
C ALA A 62 6.68 -1.01 -8.16
N THR A 63 5.43 -0.60 -7.96
CA THR A 63 5.08 0.56 -7.11
C THR A 63 5.49 0.30 -5.65
N ALA A 64 5.21 -0.90 -5.11
CA ALA A 64 5.60 -1.29 -3.76
C ALA A 64 7.11 -1.18 -3.54
N LYS A 65 7.94 -1.65 -4.49
CA LYS A 65 9.41 -1.53 -4.42
C LYS A 65 9.85 -0.08 -4.26
N VAL A 66 9.26 0.84 -5.02
CA VAL A 66 9.55 2.29 -4.92
C VAL A 66 9.10 2.85 -3.57
N LEU A 67 7.91 2.48 -3.10
CA LEU A 67 7.37 2.93 -1.82
C LEU A 67 8.22 2.44 -0.64
N PHE A 68 8.67 1.18 -0.66
CA PHE A 68 9.51 0.60 0.39
C PHE A 68 10.89 1.26 0.43
N ALA A 69 11.48 1.56 -0.74
CA ALA A 69 12.75 2.27 -0.82
C ALA A 69 12.67 3.65 -0.16
N LYS A 70 11.58 4.38 -0.42
CA LYS A 70 11.34 5.74 0.10
C LYS A 70 10.69 5.78 1.49
N MET A 71 10.32 4.63 2.05
CA MET A 71 9.59 4.57 3.31
C MET A 71 10.43 5.13 4.47
N PRO A 72 9.88 6.06 5.29
CA PRO A 72 10.52 6.52 6.52
C PRO A 72 10.69 5.41 7.55
N ALA A 73 11.72 5.52 8.40
CA ALA A 73 11.84 4.67 9.57
C ALA A 73 10.62 4.80 10.49
N GLY A 74 10.24 3.70 11.14
CA GLY A 74 9.10 3.61 12.04
C GLY A 74 7.77 3.25 11.37
N GLN A 75 7.67 3.32 10.04
CA GLN A 75 6.49 2.88 9.29
C GLN A 75 6.51 1.37 9.03
N TYR A 76 5.34 0.82 8.70
CA TYR A 76 5.17 -0.61 8.47
C TYR A 76 5.03 -0.93 6.98
N TYR A 77 5.66 -2.03 6.59
CA TYR A 77 5.48 -2.64 5.28
C TYR A 77 5.28 -4.16 5.39
N LYS A 78 4.58 -4.75 4.43
CA LYS A 78 4.38 -6.20 4.35
C LYS A 78 4.86 -6.71 2.98
N PRO A 79 5.96 -7.46 2.90
CA PRO A 79 6.37 -8.12 1.65
C PRO A 79 5.28 -9.06 1.12
N LEU A 80 5.34 -9.42 -0.18
CA LEU A 80 4.42 -10.42 -0.76
C LEU A 80 4.48 -11.73 0.03
N GLY A 81 3.32 -12.25 0.44
CA GLY A 81 3.21 -13.47 1.24
C GLY A 81 3.82 -13.39 2.64
N GLY A 82 4.35 -12.24 3.06
CA GLY A 82 5.03 -12.05 4.33
C GLY A 82 4.15 -11.46 5.41
N SER A 83 4.75 -11.25 6.59
CA SER A 83 4.15 -10.56 7.72
C SER A 83 4.51 -9.06 7.72
N TRP A 84 3.77 -8.27 8.50
CA TRP A 84 4.10 -6.86 8.73
C TRP A 84 5.48 -6.71 9.39
N ILE A 85 6.29 -5.82 8.84
CA ILE A 85 7.64 -5.47 9.30
C ILE A 85 7.66 -3.96 9.55
N LYS A 86 8.23 -3.55 10.68
CA LYS A 86 8.53 -2.15 10.96
C LYS A 86 9.90 -1.81 10.37
N LYS A 87 9.97 -0.80 9.50
CA LYS A 87 11.22 -0.26 8.97
C LYS A 87 11.97 0.54 10.03
#